data_AF-A0A9X8HBQ7-F1
#
_entry.id   AF-A0A9X8HBQ7-F1
#
_cell.length_a   1.000
_cell.length_b   1.000
_cell.length_c   1.000
_cell.angle_alpha   90.00
_cell.angle_beta   90.00
_cell.angle_gamma   90.00
#
_symmetry.space_group_name_H-M   'P 1'
#
loop_
_entity.id
_entity.type
_entity.pdbx_description
1 polymer ?
#
loop_
_entity_poly.entity_id
_entity_poly.type
_entity_poly.pdbx_seq_one_letter_code
_entity_poly.pdbx_strand_id
1 'polypeptide(L)'
;CIGSFPADMVARADRQAQKYFTDHGALCWPQGAATRESVDHVRKMKSLEEIIDGGGDDDDGAHELLDLLTRMLAMDPTERVTAADALQHPFFKGVSLQTLHG
;
A
#
# COMPACT_ATOMS: atom_id res chain seq x y z
N CYS A 1 9.36 3.50 4.51
CA CYS A 1 8.51 3.84 5.67
C CYS A 1 7.16 4.30 5.14
N ILE A 2 6.07 3.91 5.80
CA ILE A 2 4.72 4.40 5.44
C ILE A 2 4.73 5.93 5.63
N GLY A 3 4.24 6.67 4.63
CA GLY A 3 4.26 8.14 4.62
C GLY A 3 3.37 8.78 5.69
N SER A 4 3.14 10.09 5.58
CA SER A 4 2.17 10.79 6.43
C SER A 4 0.76 10.26 6.19
N PHE A 5 -0.04 10.16 7.25
CA PHE A 5 -1.45 9.82 7.14
C PHE A 5 -2.27 11.10 6.90
N PRO A 6 -3.40 11.02 6.18
CA PRO A 6 -4.31 12.14 6.05
C PRO A 6 -4.81 12.62 7.42
N ALA A 7 -4.88 13.94 7.60
CA ALA A 7 -5.26 14.54 8.88
C ALA A 7 -6.64 14.04 9.38
N ASP A 8 -7.61 13.91 8.48
CA ASP A 8 -8.94 13.40 8.80
C ASP A 8 -8.91 11.94 9.27
N MET A 9 -8.01 11.12 8.74
CA MET A 9 -7.84 9.74 9.16
C MET A 9 -7.28 9.65 10.58
N VAL A 10 -6.28 10.49 10.91
CA VAL A 10 -5.70 10.56 12.25
C VAL A 10 -6.70 11.11 13.26
N ALA A 11 -7.46 12.15 12.89
CA ALA A 11 -8.48 12.76 13.74
C ALA A 11 -9.61 11.77 14.09
N ARG A 12 -9.96 10.89 13.14
CA ARG A 12 -10.97 9.83 13.33
C ARG A 12 -10.44 8.60 14.07
N ALA A 13 -9.14 8.49 14.29
CA ALA A 13 -8.57 7.38 15.05
C ALA A 13 -9.05 7.44 16.51
N ASP A 14 -9.27 6.26 17.11
CA ASP A 14 -9.63 6.15 18.52
C ASP A 14 -8.59 6.84 19.42
N ARG A 15 -9.02 7.35 20.58
CA ARG A 15 -8.15 8.06 21.53
C ARG A 15 -6.90 7.26 21.91
N GLN A 16 -7.01 5.94 22.02
CA GLN A 16 -5.88 5.07 22.34
C GLN A 16 -4.88 4.96 21.17
N ALA A 17 -5.33 5.15 19.92
CA ALA A 17 -4.51 5.10 18.72
C ALA A 17 -3.82 6.44 18.41
N GLN A 18 -4.38 7.57 18.85
CA GLN A 18 -3.82 8.90 18.59
C GLN A 18 -2.36 9.06 19.07
N LYS A 19 -1.96 8.37 20.14
CA LYS A 19 -0.57 8.36 20.65
C LYS A 19 0.47 7.83 19.65
N TYR A 20 0.04 7.12 18.61
CA TYR A 20 0.93 6.58 17.57
C TYR A 20 1.21 7.59 16.46
N PHE A 21 0.60 8.78 16.48
CA PHE A 21 0.79 9.81 15.47
C PHE A 21 1.45 11.04 16.06
N THR A 22 2.25 11.72 15.25
CA THR A 22 2.80 13.04 15.54
C THR A 22 1.74 14.11 15.30
N ASP A 23 1.99 15.32 15.78
CA ASP A 23 1.10 16.47 15.53
C ASP A 23 0.94 16.79 14.03
N HIS A 24 1.86 16.31 13.19
CA HIS A 24 1.81 16.45 11.73
C HIS A 24 1.15 15.26 11.01
N GLY A 25 0.53 14.32 11.75
CA GLY A 25 -0.18 13.17 11.18
C GLY A 25 0.74 12.05 10.66
N ALA A 26 2.05 12.13 10.89
CA ALA A 26 2.96 11.03 10.59
C ALA A 26 2.97 10.01 11.74
N LEU A 27 3.34 8.76 11.48
CA LEU A 27 3.53 7.78 12.55
C LEU A 27 4.69 8.24 13.47
N CYS A 28 4.52 8.10 14.78
CA CYS A 28 5.59 8.22 15.79
C CYS A 28 6.56 7.03 15.66
N TRP A 29 7.13 6.83 14.49
CA TRP A 29 8.06 5.75 14.17
C TRP A 29 9.28 6.35 13.47
N PRO A 30 10.49 5.88 13.79
CA PRO A 30 10.82 4.72 14.63
C PRO A 30 10.84 4.98 16.15
N GLN A 31 10.69 6.22 16.61
CA GLN A 31 10.87 6.59 18.03
C GLN A 31 9.86 5.88 18.97
N GLY A 32 8.63 5.67 18.53
CA GLY A 32 7.58 4.94 19.25
C GLY A 32 7.46 3.46 18.86
N ALA A 33 8.45 2.90 18.17
CA ALA A 33 8.47 1.47 17.84
C ALA A 33 8.68 0.61 19.09
N ALA A 34 8.12 -0.60 19.11
CA ALA A 34 8.17 -1.49 20.26
C ALA A 34 9.61 -1.95 20.61
N THR A 35 10.42 -2.28 19.59
CA THR A 35 11.80 -2.73 19.77
C THR A 35 12.70 -2.27 18.63
N ARG A 36 14.01 -2.19 18.88
CA ARG A 36 15.00 -1.89 17.83
C ARG A 36 15.07 -2.98 16.77
N GLU A 37 14.85 -4.24 17.15
CA GLU A 37 14.77 -5.38 16.24
C GLU A 37 13.58 -5.24 15.27
N SER A 38 12.41 -4.80 15.77
CA SER A 38 11.25 -4.51 14.92
C SER A 38 11.55 -3.41 13.90
N VAL A 39 12.24 -2.34 14.31
CA VAL A 39 12.67 -1.27 13.40
C VAL A 39 13.60 -1.80 12.32
N ASP A 40 14.59 -2.62 12.69
CA ASP A 40 15.54 -3.21 11.75
C ASP A 40 14.85 -4.15 10.75
N HIS A 41 13.87 -4.94 11.19
CA HIS A 41 13.06 -5.79 10.32
C HIS A 41 12.28 -4.95 9.30
N VAL A 42 11.53 -3.93 9.76
CA VAL A 42 10.74 -3.07 8.86
C VAL A 42 11.63 -2.34 7.85
N ARG A 43 12.83 -1.92 8.24
CA ARG A 43 13.80 -1.29 7.33
C ARG A 43 14.36 -2.23 6.26
N LYS A 44 14.40 -3.53 6.52
CA LYS A 44 14.86 -4.56 5.58
C LYS A 44 13.74 -5.08 4.67
N MET A 45 12.50 -4.64 4.87
CA MET A 45 11.41 -5.02 3.98
C MET A 45 11.64 -4.44 2.59
N LYS A 46 11.38 -5.26 1.58
CA LYS A 46 11.38 -4.86 0.18
C LYS A 46 10.26 -3.83 -0.08
N SER A 47 10.51 -2.90 -0.98
CA SER A 47 9.46 -2.06 -1.56
C SER A 47 8.46 -2.89 -2.36
N LEU A 48 7.29 -2.33 -2.63
CA LEU A 48 6.28 -3.01 -3.45
C LEU A 48 6.81 -3.29 -4.86
N GLU A 49 7.56 -2.35 -5.43
CA GLU A 49 8.23 -2.49 -6.73
C GLU A 49 9.19 -3.70 -6.72
N GLU A 50 10.08 -3.80 -5.72
CA GLU A 50 11.01 -4.93 -5.56
C GLU A 50 10.31 -6.28 -5.32
N ILE A 51 9.07 -6.28 -4.82
CA ILE A 51 8.26 -7.49 -4.64
C ILE A 51 7.67 -7.93 -5.98
N ILE A 52 7.17 -6.98 -6.78
CA ILE A 52 6.49 -7.26 -8.05
C ILE A 52 7.49 -7.55 -9.17
N ASP A 53 8.56 -6.76 -9.29
CA ASP A 53 9.52 -6.86 -10.40
C ASP A 53 10.44 -8.08 -10.28
N GLY A 54 10.55 -8.70 -9.10
CA GLY A 54 11.12 -10.04 -8.90
C GLY A 54 12.59 -10.28 -9.33
N GLY A 55 13.24 -9.32 -9.97
CA GLY A 55 14.61 -9.42 -10.49
C GLY A 55 14.75 -9.98 -11.91
N GLY A 56 13.72 -9.94 -12.77
CA GLY A 56 13.87 -10.41 -14.16
C GLY A 56 12.73 -10.04 -15.11
N ASP A 57 13.14 -9.52 -16.27
CA ASP A 57 12.44 -9.14 -17.51
C ASP A 57 11.25 -8.16 -17.39
N ASP A 58 11.33 -7.10 -18.22
CA ASP A 58 10.32 -6.07 -18.42
C ASP A 58 9.02 -6.67 -19.01
N ASP A 59 8.20 -7.30 -18.18
CA ASP A 59 6.86 -7.77 -18.55
C ASP A 59 5.85 -6.64 -18.33
N ASP A 60 5.12 -6.27 -19.40
CA ASP A 60 4.09 -5.23 -19.35
C ASP A 60 3.06 -5.48 -18.22
N GLY A 61 2.82 -6.74 -17.85
CA GLY A 61 1.91 -7.13 -16.78
C GLY A 61 2.38 -6.77 -15.37
N ALA A 62 3.69 -6.74 -15.11
CA ALA A 62 4.25 -6.36 -13.80
C ALA A 62 3.99 -4.88 -13.51
N HIS A 63 4.18 -4.01 -14.50
CA HIS A 63 3.90 -2.58 -14.39
C HIS A 63 2.40 -2.32 -14.14
N GLU A 64 1.50 -2.98 -14.88
CA GLU A 64 0.06 -2.84 -14.68
C GLU A 64 -0.40 -3.37 -13.31
N LEU A 65 0.20 -4.45 -12.82
CA LEU A 65 -0.07 -4.97 -11.48
C LEU A 65 0.40 -4.00 -10.39
N LEU A 66 1.61 -3.45 -10.53
CA LEU A 66 2.16 -2.49 -9.59
C LEU A 66 1.31 -1.22 -9.52
N ASP A 67 0.86 -0.68 -10.65
CA ASP A 67 -0.02 0.50 -10.70
C ASP A 67 -1.35 0.21 -9.98
N LEU A 68 -1.98 -0.94 -10.28
CA LEU A 68 -3.21 -1.36 -9.61
C LEU A 68 -3.03 -1.46 -8.08
N LEU A 69 -1.99 -2.16 -7.62
CA LEU A 69 -1.73 -2.35 -6.20
C LEU A 69 -1.42 -1.03 -5.50
N THR A 70 -0.69 -0.13 -6.14
CA THR A 70 -0.40 1.21 -5.60
C THR A 70 -1.68 2.01 -5.36
N ARG A 71 -2.65 1.94 -6.28
CA ARG A 71 -3.96 2.59 -6.12
C ARG A 71 -4.84 1.90 -5.07
N MET A 72 -4.75 0.58 -4.94
CA MET A 72 -5.48 -0.18 -3.91
C MET A 72 -4.93 0.04 -2.51
N LEU A 73 -3.62 0.24 -2.39
CA LEU A 73 -2.89 0.45 -1.13
C LEU A 73 -2.72 1.92 -0.78
N ALA A 74 -3.42 2.83 -1.47
CA ALA A 74 -3.45 4.25 -1.14
C ALA A 74 -3.81 4.45 0.34
N MET A 75 -3.01 5.29 1.00
CA MET A 75 -3.14 5.58 2.43
C MET A 75 -4.43 6.33 2.72
N ASP A 76 -4.78 7.30 1.87
CA ASP A 76 -6.06 7.97 1.96
C ASP A 76 -7.17 7.05 1.43
N PRO A 77 -8.16 6.68 2.25
CA PRO A 77 -9.27 5.85 1.80
C PRO A 77 -10.14 6.52 0.73
N THR A 78 -10.10 7.85 0.61
CA THR A 78 -10.83 8.59 -0.43
C THR A 78 -10.11 8.59 -1.78
N GLU A 79 -8.78 8.40 -1.78
CA GLU A 79 -7.97 8.24 -2.99
C GLU A 79 -7.85 6.77 -3.42
N ARG A 80 -8.23 5.83 -2.55
CA ARG A 80 -8.20 4.40 -2.83
C ARG A 80 -9.15 4.03 -3.95
N VAL A 81 -8.65 3.29 -4.94
CA VAL A 81 -9.48 2.79 -6.04
C VAL A 81 -10.63 1.93 -5.53
N THR A 82 -11.82 2.13 -6.09
CA THR A 82 -12.99 1.30 -5.76
C THR A 82 -12.86 -0.09 -6.41
N ALA A 83 -13.58 -1.08 -5.89
CA ALA A 83 -13.59 -2.40 -6.53
C ALA A 83 -14.09 -2.35 -7.99
N ALA A 84 -15.07 -1.49 -8.27
CA ALA A 84 -15.60 -1.31 -9.63
C ALA A 84 -14.53 -0.73 -10.58
N ASP A 85 -13.83 0.33 -10.14
CA ASP A 85 -12.77 0.96 -10.94
C ASP A 85 -11.55 0.04 -11.09
N ALA A 86 -11.20 -0.70 -10.04
CA ALA A 86 -10.12 -1.68 -10.06
C ALA A 86 -10.35 -2.77 -11.12
N LEU A 87 -11.60 -3.25 -11.27
CA LEU A 87 -11.95 -4.23 -12.30
C LEU A 87 -11.89 -3.67 -13.73
N GLN A 88 -11.89 -2.35 -13.90
CA GLN A 88 -11.69 -1.69 -15.20
C GLN A 88 -10.21 -1.39 -15.50
N HIS A 89 -9.28 -1.76 -14.59
CA HIS A 89 -7.86 -1.49 -14.75
C HIS A 89 -7.24 -2.30 -15.91
N PRO A 90 -6.26 -1.74 -16.65
CA PRO A 90 -5.55 -2.44 -17.73
C PRO A 90 -5.02 -3.83 -17.37
N PHE A 91 -4.59 -4.02 -16.11
CA PHE A 91 -4.20 -5.32 -15.56
C PHE A 91 -5.21 -6.45 -15.81
N PHE A 92 -6.52 -6.15 -15.82
CA PHE A 92 -7.58 -7.13 -16.10
C PHE A 92 -8.02 -7.17 -17.57
N LYS A 93 -7.39 -6.39 -18.46
CA LYS A 93 -7.73 -6.36 -19.87
C LYS A 93 -7.43 -7.71 -20.51
N GLY A 94 -8.44 -8.32 -21.12
CA GLY A 94 -8.32 -9.67 -21.70
C GLY A 94 -8.67 -10.80 -20.72
N VAL A 95 -8.94 -10.49 -19.45
CA VAL A 95 -9.54 -11.45 -18.52
C VAL A 95 -11.03 -11.56 -18.83
N SER A 96 -11.46 -12.71 -19.35
CA SER A 96 -12.87 -13.04 -19.54
C SER A 96 -13.27 -14.14 -18.56
N LEU A 97 -14.54 -14.19 -18.14
CA LEU A 97 -15.06 -15.30 -17.32
C LEU A 97 -14.90 -16.67 -18.00
N GLN A 98 -14.73 -16.69 -19.32
CA GLN A 98 -14.45 -17.92 -20.08
C GLN A 98 -12.98 -18.35 -19.93
N THR A 99 -12.06 -17.39 -19.79
CA THR A 99 -10.62 -17.62 -19.57
C THR A 99 -10.29 -17.92 -18.10
N LEU A 100 -11.21 -17.63 -17.17
CA LEU A 100 -11.01 -17.82 -15.73
C LEU A 100 -11.20 -19.28 -15.27
N HIS A 101 -11.65 -20.17 -16.15
CA HIS A 101 -11.74 -21.61 -15.88
C HIS A 101 -10.42 -22.28 -16.31
N GLY A 102 -9.61 -22.64 -15.32
CA GLY A 102 -8.60 -23.69 -15.44
C GLY A 102 -9.21 -25.06 -15.19
#